data_AF-A0A4R9WV87-F1
#
_entry.id   AF-A0A4R9WV87-F1
#
_cell.length_a   1.000
_cell.length_b   1.000
_cell.length_c   1.000
_cell.angle_alpha   90.00
_cell.angle_beta   90.00
_cell.angle_gamma   90.00
#
_symmetry.space_group_name_H-M   'P 1'
#
loop_
_entity.id
_entity.type
_entity.pdbx_description
1 polymer ?
#
loop_
_entity_poly.entity_id
_entity_poly.type
_entity_poly.pdbx_seq_one_letter_code
_entity_poly.pdbx_strand_id
1 'polypeptide(L)'
;RLQEQEHVLLLTLHHIVSDGWSLGVMARELSALYGAEVSGREAGLGPLAIQYADFAHWQRGRAGGEALERQIGYWKAQLAGAPQSLNLPVDFARPAVATQRGALHGFE
;
A
#
# COMPACT_ATOMS: atom_id res chain seq x y z
N ARG A 1 18.42 -5.34 25.08
CA ARG A 1 19.18 -4.06 25.03
C ARG A 1 20.11 -4.19 23.83
N LEU A 2 20.16 -3.22 22.93
CA LEU A 2 21.02 -3.29 21.73
C LEU A 2 22.48 -3.04 22.10
N GLN A 3 23.40 -3.66 21.37
CA GLN A 3 24.84 -3.39 21.46
C GLN A 3 25.21 -2.07 20.76
N GLU A 4 26.47 -1.64 20.88
CA GLU A 4 26.96 -0.34 20.37
C GLU A 4 26.78 -0.16 18.86
N GLN A 5 26.94 -1.24 18.08
CA GLN A 5 26.79 -1.23 16.62
C GLN A 5 25.47 -1.85 16.15
N GLU A 6 24.53 -2.07 17.07
CA GLU A 6 23.21 -2.59 16.74
C GLU A 6 22.16 -1.48 16.82
N HIS A 7 21.46 -1.28 15.72
CA HIS A 7 20.42 -0.26 15.62
C HIS A 7 19.15 -0.85 15.03
N VAL A 8 18.01 -0.33 15.47
CA VAL A 8 16.70 -0.68 14.91
C VAL A 8 16.05 0.60 14.41
N LEU A 9 15.72 0.62 13.13
CA LEU A 9 14.88 1.65 12.52
C LEU A 9 13.46 1.10 12.38
N LEU A 10 12.51 1.72 13.09
CA LEU A 10 11.09 1.40 12.97
C LEU A 10 10.39 2.48 12.13
N LEU A 11 9.88 2.09 10.96
CA LEU A 11 9.06 2.94 10.11
C LEU A 11 7.63 2.41 10.09
N THR A 12 6.68 3.23 10.54
CA THR A 12 5.25 2.92 10.46
C THR A 12 4.59 3.93 9.52
N LEU A 13 3.96 3.40 8.48
CA LEU A 13 3.32 4.19 7.44
C LEU A 13 1.84 3.84 7.40
N HIS A 14 1.00 4.86 7.24
CA HIS A 14 -0.42 4.62 7.00
C HIS A 14 -0.61 4.12 5.56
N HIS A 15 -1.44 3.09 5.36
CA HIS A 15 -1.71 2.52 4.03
C HIS A 15 -2.32 3.53 3.04
N ILE A 16 -2.89 4.64 3.53
CA ILE A 16 -3.41 5.71 2.66
C ILE A 16 -2.33 6.43 1.85
N VAL A 17 -1.07 6.37 2.30
CA VAL A 17 0.08 7.01 1.61
C VAL A 17 1.10 5.98 1.10
N SER A 18 0.85 4.68 1.29
CA SER A 18 1.82 3.64 0.93
C SER A 18 1.17 2.28 0.67
N ASP A 19 1.73 1.59 -0.31
CA ASP A 19 1.43 0.20 -0.65
C ASP A 19 2.72 -0.65 -0.65
N GLY A 20 2.58 -1.95 -0.94
CA GLY A 20 3.73 -2.86 -0.97
C GLY A 20 4.81 -2.46 -1.98
N TRP A 21 4.43 -1.80 -3.09
CA TRP A 21 5.39 -1.32 -4.08
C TRP A 21 6.18 -0.10 -3.56
N SER A 22 5.46 0.85 -2.96
CA SER A 22 6.00 2.10 -2.44
C SER A 22 7.06 1.87 -1.36
N LEU A 23 6.91 0.81 -0.55
CA LEU A 23 7.91 0.42 0.45
C LEU A 23 9.26 0.04 -0.18
N GLY A 24 9.26 -0.66 -1.31
CA GLY A 24 10.48 -1.00 -2.04
C GLY A 24 11.20 0.23 -2.62
N VAL A 25 10.42 1.18 -3.14
CA VAL A 25 10.95 2.48 -3.61
C VAL A 25 11.58 3.25 -2.45
N MET A 26 10.88 3.36 -1.33
CA MET A 26 11.35 4.05 -0.14
C MET A 26 12.64 3.45 0.43
N ALA A 27 12.72 2.13 0.55
CA ALA A 27 13.92 1.46 1.07
C ALA A 27 15.15 1.70 0.18
N ARG A 28 14.96 1.67 -1.15
CA ARG A 28 16.03 1.94 -2.12
C ARG A 28 16.50 3.39 -2.05
N GLU A 29 15.56 4.35 -2.04
CA GLU A 29 15.91 5.77 -2.03
C GLU A 29 16.49 6.21 -0.69
N LEU A 30 15.99 5.70 0.43
CA LEU A 30 16.58 5.93 1.75
C LEU A 30 18.03 5.42 1.80
N SER A 31 18.29 4.23 1.25
CA SER A 31 19.64 3.66 1.20
C SER A 31 20.57 4.49 0.31
N ALA A 32 20.09 4.98 -0.83
CA ALA A 32 20.84 5.84 -1.74
C ALA A 32 21.18 7.19 -1.10
N LEU A 33 20.20 7.83 -0.45
CA LEU A 33 20.37 9.10 0.26
C LEU A 33 21.32 8.94 1.44
N TYR A 34 21.11 7.94 2.29
CA TYR A 34 21.97 7.68 3.45
C TYR A 34 23.42 7.43 3.04
N GLY A 35 23.65 6.58 2.04
CA GLY A 35 25.01 6.31 1.55
C GLY A 35 25.70 7.53 0.92
N ALA A 36 24.93 8.42 0.30
CA ALA A 36 25.43 9.66 -0.27
C ALA A 36 25.84 10.67 0.82
N GLU A 37 24.99 10.86 1.83
CA GLU A 37 25.26 11.69 3.00
C GLU A 37 26.51 11.22 3.76
N VAL A 38 26.61 9.92 4.05
CA VAL A 38 27.79 9.34 4.72
C VAL A 38 29.09 9.56 3.91
N SER A 39 28.99 9.58 2.59
CA SER A 39 30.16 9.74 1.70
C SER A 39 30.40 11.19 1.28
N GLY A 40 29.62 12.16 1.77
CA GLY A 40 29.74 13.58 1.40
C GLY A 40 29.51 13.87 -0.10
N ARG A 41 28.64 13.09 -0.75
CA ARG A 41 28.31 13.22 -2.18
C ARG A 41 26.81 13.38 -2.39
N GLU A 42 26.39 13.75 -3.59
CA GLU A 42 24.97 13.75 -3.95
C GLU A 42 24.46 12.34 -4.27
N ALA A 43 23.19 12.06 -3.95
CA ALA A 43 22.55 10.76 -4.17
C ALA A 43 22.13 10.50 -5.63
N GLY A 44 22.05 11.55 -6.46
CA GLY A 44 21.65 11.44 -7.86
C GLY A 44 20.16 11.11 -8.08
N LEU A 45 19.31 11.33 -7.09
CA LEU A 45 17.85 11.18 -7.23
C LEU A 45 17.28 12.44 -7.88
N GLY A 46 16.98 12.36 -9.17
CA GLY A 46 16.35 13.45 -9.91
C GLY A 46 14.89 13.68 -9.47
N PRO A 47 14.29 14.84 -9.80
CA PRO A 47 12.91 15.12 -9.48
C PRO A 47 11.97 14.15 -10.19
N LEU A 48 10.90 13.74 -9.50
CA LEU A 48 9.84 12.94 -10.11
C LEU A 48 9.07 13.79 -11.12
N ALA A 49 8.93 13.29 -12.35
CA ALA A 49 8.15 13.95 -13.40
C ALA A 49 6.65 13.99 -13.11
N ILE A 50 6.16 13.13 -12.21
CA ILE A 50 4.75 13.00 -11.83
C ILE A 50 4.70 12.90 -10.30
N GLN A 51 3.86 13.73 -9.68
CA GLN A 51 3.52 13.64 -8.27
C GLN A 51 2.21 12.87 -8.08
N TYR A 52 1.98 12.35 -6.87
CA TYR A 52 0.73 11.62 -6.58
C TYR A 52 -0.53 12.51 -6.75
N ALA A 53 -0.40 13.82 -6.56
CA ALA A 53 -1.47 14.78 -6.84
C ALA A 53 -1.87 14.80 -8.32
N ASP A 54 -0.89 14.69 -9.23
CA ASP A 54 -1.14 14.62 -10.67
C ASP A 54 -1.86 13.32 -11.02
N PHE A 55 -1.46 12.20 -10.41
CA PHE A 55 -2.15 10.93 -10.54
C PHE A 55 -3.61 11.01 -10.05
N ALA A 56 -3.84 11.61 -8.88
CA ALA A 56 -5.18 11.77 -8.33
C ALA A 56 -6.08 12.65 -9.22
N HIS A 57 -5.52 13.72 -9.79
CA HIS A 57 -6.22 14.58 -10.75
C HIS A 57 -6.56 13.82 -12.04
N TRP A 58 -5.57 13.10 -12.60
CA TRP A 58 -5.76 12.26 -13.79
C TRP A 58 -6.84 11.19 -13.57
N GLN A 59 -6.82 10.52 -12.42
CA GLN A 59 -7.80 9.49 -12.08
C GLN A 59 -9.21 10.07 -12.02
N ARG A 60 -9.38 11.24 -11.38
CA ARG A 60 -10.65 11.95 -11.34
C ARG A 60 -11.14 12.34 -12.73
N GLY A 61 -10.25 12.82 -13.60
CA GLY A 61 -10.57 13.14 -14.98
C GLY A 61 -11.04 11.94 -15.80
N ARG A 62 -10.60 10.72 -15.44
CA ARG A 62 -11.05 9.47 -16.06
C ARG A 62 -12.26 8.82 -15.40
N ALA A 63 -12.69 9.33 -14.25
CA ALA A 63 -13.85 8.83 -13.51
C ALA A 63 -15.18 9.32 -14.11
N GLY A 64 -15.35 9.20 -15.44
CA GLY A 64 -16.57 9.60 -16.14
C GLY A 64 -16.63 9.12 -17.59
N GLY A 65 -17.80 9.27 -18.19
CA GLY A 65 -18.05 8.96 -19.60
C GLY A 65 -18.26 7.46 -19.87
N GLU A 66 -18.46 7.15 -21.15
CA GLU A 66 -18.88 5.81 -21.59
C GLU A 66 -17.90 4.69 -21.20
N ALA A 67 -16.60 4.99 -21.10
CA ALA A 67 -15.60 3.99 -20.72
C ALA A 67 -15.78 3.53 -19.28
N LEU A 68 -16.06 4.46 -18.34
CA LEU A 68 -16.35 4.12 -16.96
C LEU A 68 -17.67 3.34 -16.86
N GLU A 69 -18.72 3.78 -17.56
CA GLU A 69 -20.01 3.10 -17.56
C GLU A 69 -19.91 1.66 -18.10
N ARG A 70 -19.12 1.43 -19.15
CA ARG A 70 -18.85 0.07 -19.64
C ARG A 70 -18.15 -0.79 -18.60
N GLN A 71 -17.15 -0.25 -17.90
CA GLN A 71 -16.45 -0.98 -16.83
C GLN A 71 -17.39 -1.30 -15.67
N ILE A 72 -18.23 -0.33 -15.25
CA ILE A 72 -19.23 -0.55 -14.21
C ILE A 72 -20.23 -1.63 -14.63
N GLY A 73 -20.76 -1.56 -15.85
CA GLY A 73 -21.68 -2.56 -16.39
C GLY A 73 -21.07 -3.96 -16.43
N TYR A 74 -19.82 -4.07 -16.91
CA TYR A 74 -19.07 -5.32 -16.91
C TYR A 74 -18.93 -5.90 -15.50
N TRP A 75 -18.45 -5.13 -14.52
CA TRP A 75 -18.23 -5.63 -13.17
C TRP A 75 -19.54 -5.98 -12.45
N LYS A 76 -20.62 -5.23 -12.68
CA LYS A 76 -21.95 -5.59 -12.18
C LYS A 76 -22.41 -6.95 -12.72
N ALA A 77 -22.20 -7.19 -14.01
CA ALA A 77 -22.55 -8.47 -14.62
C ALA A 77 -21.68 -9.63 -14.10
N GLN A 78 -20.36 -9.42 -14.00
CA GLN A 78 -19.43 -10.46 -13.52
C GLN A 78 -19.63 -10.82 -12.04
N LEU A 79 -19.97 -9.83 -11.22
CA LEU A 79 -20.19 -10.02 -9.78
C LEU A 79 -21.66 -10.30 -9.44
N ALA A 80 -22.52 -10.43 -10.44
CA ALA A 80 -23.92 -10.76 -10.23
C ALA A 80 -24.06 -12.12 -9.53
N GLY A 81 -24.72 -12.13 -8.37
CA GLY A 81 -24.90 -13.35 -7.58
C GLY A 81 -23.66 -13.80 -6.79
N ALA A 82 -22.58 -13.01 -6.76
CA ALA A 82 -21.43 -13.30 -5.91
C ALA A 82 -21.88 -13.35 -4.43
N PRO A 83 -21.41 -14.34 -3.65
CA PRO A 83 -21.78 -14.45 -2.25
C PRO A 83 -21.24 -13.25 -1.46
N GLN A 84 -22.04 -12.73 -0.52
CA GLN A 84 -21.63 -11.60 0.33
C GLN A 84 -20.44 -11.95 1.23
N SER A 85 -20.28 -13.23 1.55
CA SER A 85 -19.16 -13.76 2.31
C SER A 85 -18.87 -15.19 1.89
N LEU A 86 -17.62 -15.61 2.04
CA LEU A 86 -17.23 -16.99 1.85
C LEU A 86 -17.65 -17.81 3.08
N ASN A 87 -18.19 -19.01 2.86
CA ASN A 87 -18.48 -19.97 3.92
C ASN A 87 -17.23 -20.78 4.26
N LEU A 88 -16.25 -20.10 4.86
CA LEU A 88 -15.03 -20.75 5.34
C LEU A 88 -15.26 -21.30 6.75
N PRO A 89 -14.59 -22.40 7.14
CA PRO A 89 -14.53 -22.82 8.54
C PRO A 89 -13.99 -21.65 9.38
N VAL A 90 -14.77 -21.21 10.37
CA VAL A 90 -14.39 -20.13 11.28
C VAL A 90 -14.40 -20.63 12.71
N ASP A 91 -13.39 -20.23 13.49
CA ASP A 91 -13.33 -20.54 14.92
C ASP A 91 -14.36 -19.73 15.72
N PHE A 92 -14.74 -18.55 15.21
CA PHE A 92 -15.66 -17.62 15.87
C PHE A 92 -16.65 -16.99 14.89
N ALA A 93 -17.84 -16.64 15.38
CA ALA A 93 -18.85 -15.92 14.60
C ALA A 93 -18.33 -14.52 14.18
N ARG A 94 -18.70 -14.08 12.97
CA ARG A 94 -18.33 -12.75 12.46
C ARG A 94 -19.03 -11.66 13.29
N PRO A 95 -18.29 -10.70 13.89
CA PRO A 95 -18.90 -9.61 14.64
C PRO A 95 -19.64 -8.63 13.72
N ALA A 96 -20.70 -8.01 14.23
CA ALA A 96 -21.51 -7.04 13.49
C ALA A 96 -20.72 -5.76 13.13
N VAL A 97 -19.74 -5.39 13.95
CA VAL A 97 -18.80 -4.31 13.68
C VAL A 97 -17.42 -4.93 13.43
N ALA A 98 -16.83 -4.64 12.28
CA ALA A 98 -15.49 -5.08 11.97
C ALA A 98 -14.51 -4.49 13.00
N THR A 99 -13.79 -5.36 13.70
CA THR A 99 -12.70 -4.96 14.60
C THR A 99 -11.37 -5.25 13.93
N GLN A 100 -10.34 -4.44 14.19
CA GLN A 100 -8.98 -4.76 13.77
C GLN A 100 -8.24 -5.69 14.76
N ARG A 101 -8.97 -6.38 15.62
CA ARG A 101 -8.41 -7.40 16.52
C ARG A 101 -8.23 -8.70 15.74
N GLY A 102 -7.09 -8.83 15.09
CA GLY A 102 -6.55 -10.12 14.65
C GLY A 102 -5.36 -10.51 15.54
N ALA A 103 -5.09 -11.80 15.66
CA ALA A 103 -3.84 -12.29 16.22
C ALA A 103 -2.84 -12.50 15.07
N LEU A 104 -1.58 -12.11 15.28
CA LEU A 104 -0.48 -12.47 14.39
C LEU A 104 0.05 -13.84 14.87
N HIS A 105 -0.05 -14.86 14.02
CA HIS A 105 0.59 -16.16 14.26
C HIS A 105 1.71 -16.33 13.25
N GLY A 106 2.94 -16.42 13.76
CA GLY A 106 4.06 -16.94 12.98
C GLY A 106 3.96 -18.46 12.96
N PHE A 107 4.11 -19.07 11.79
CA PHE A 107 4.34 -20.50 11.68
C PHE A 107 5.85 -20.73 11.72
N GLU A 108 6.31 -21.61 12.61
CA GLU A 108 7.70 -22.13 12.64
C GLU A 108 7.93 -23.15 11.52
#